data_AF-A0A192D0J8-F1
#
_entry.id   AF-A0A192D0J8-F1
#
_cell.length_a   1.000
_cell.length_b   1.000
_cell.length_c   1.000
_cell.angle_alpha   90.00
_cell.angle_beta   90.00
_cell.angle_gamma   90.00
#
_symmetry.space_group_name_H-M   'P 1'
#
loop_
_entity.id
_entity.type
_entity.pdbx_description
1 polymer ?
#
loop_
_entity_poly.entity_id
_entity_poly.type
_entity_poly.pdbx_seq_one_letter_code
_entity_poly.pdbx_strand_id
1 'polypeptide(L)'
;MTGTVSTISYLASILYVIVAAACLWAASTVGRFRQLPAHRRTWMLVAALFALLMLARIFAVEDVLRDSLRSAMRASGNYRERRDLQAPIAAGLLVIGAGVGGFLVYRWVKTLRGRRNYMVFISMLAALAMVCLVVLRITSLHLIDALLYGALKLNWIIDTGASLAVIAAAVTYVRLVRARP
;
A
#
# COMPACT_ATOMS: atom_id res chain seq x y z
N MET A 1 12.56 26.63 -5.14
CA MET A 1 13.02 25.23 -4.97
C MET A 1 11.90 24.24 -5.38
N THR A 2 11.41 24.30 -6.62
CA THR A 2 10.19 23.59 -7.08
C THR A 2 10.47 22.35 -7.95
N GLY A 3 11.73 22.01 -8.22
CA GLY A 3 12.11 20.95 -9.15
C GLY A 3 12.26 19.53 -8.58
N THR A 4 12.29 19.34 -7.26
CA THR A 4 12.60 18.03 -6.65
C THR A 4 11.36 17.21 -6.25
N VAL A 5 10.24 17.88 -5.93
CA VAL A 5 9.01 17.22 -5.48
C VAL A 5 8.30 16.50 -6.62
N SER A 6 8.30 17.06 -7.84
CA SER A 6 7.63 16.43 -8.98
C SER A 6 8.36 15.15 -9.42
N THR A 7 9.68 15.19 -9.55
CA THR A 7 10.51 14.05 -9.99
C THR A 7 10.33 12.84 -9.07
N ILE A 8 10.28 13.08 -7.77
CA ILE A 8 10.05 12.08 -6.72
C ILE A 8 8.68 11.41 -6.86
N SER A 9 7.63 12.18 -7.14
CA SER A 9 6.28 11.63 -7.29
C SER A 9 6.12 10.85 -8.59
N TYR A 10 6.74 11.32 -9.68
CA TYR A 10 6.76 10.61 -10.97
C TYR A 10 7.49 9.27 -10.86
N LEU A 11 8.64 9.23 -10.18
CA LEU A 11 9.43 8.01 -10.02
C LEU A 11 8.68 6.93 -9.23
N ALA A 12 7.98 7.33 -8.17
CA ALA A 12 7.12 6.42 -7.41
C ALA A 12 5.89 5.94 -8.22
N SER A 13 5.33 6.82 -9.07
CA SER A 13 4.20 6.45 -9.94
C SER A 13 4.61 5.41 -10.99
N ILE A 14 5.80 5.59 -11.60
CA ILE A 14 6.39 4.59 -12.50
C ILE A 14 6.59 3.26 -11.76
N LEU A 15 7.10 3.31 -10.52
CA LEU A 15 7.27 2.11 -9.70
C LEU A 15 5.94 1.37 -9.48
N TYR A 16 4.85 2.09 -9.20
CA TYR A 16 3.53 1.46 -9.03
C TYR A 16 2.99 0.84 -10.33
N VAL A 17 3.26 1.46 -11.49
CA VAL A 17 2.95 0.86 -12.80
C VAL A 17 3.70 -0.47 -12.98
N ILE A 18 5.00 -0.50 -12.64
CA ILE A 18 5.81 -1.72 -12.73
C ILE A 18 5.26 -2.79 -11.78
N VAL A 19 4.88 -2.43 -10.56
CA VAL A 19 4.27 -3.36 -9.59
C VAL A 19 2.95 -3.93 -10.14
N ALA A 20 2.07 -3.08 -10.66
CA ALA A 20 0.79 -3.49 -11.22
C ALA A 20 0.99 -4.43 -12.42
N ALA A 21 1.91 -4.10 -13.33
CA ALA A 21 2.26 -4.94 -14.47
C ALA A 21 2.84 -6.30 -14.03
N ALA A 22 3.72 -6.33 -13.03
CA ALA A 22 4.28 -7.56 -12.47
C ALA A 22 3.19 -8.45 -11.85
N CYS A 23 2.22 -7.86 -11.15
CA CYS A 23 1.08 -8.58 -10.57
C CYS A 23 0.13 -9.12 -11.65
N LEU A 24 -0.14 -8.35 -12.71
CA LEU A 24 -0.92 -8.82 -13.86
C LEU A 24 -0.22 -9.96 -14.60
N TRP A 25 1.11 -9.91 -14.71
CA TRP A 25 1.91 -10.99 -15.28
C TRP A 25 1.83 -12.27 -14.44
N ALA A 26 1.89 -12.13 -13.11
CA ALA A 26 1.67 -13.25 -12.18
C ALA A 26 0.26 -13.83 -12.30
N ALA A 27 -0.78 -12.98 -12.36
CA ALA A 27 -2.17 -13.40 -12.54
C ALA A 27 -2.41 -14.12 -13.88
N SER A 28 -1.79 -13.63 -14.95
CA SER A 28 -1.84 -14.25 -16.29
C SER A 28 -1.16 -15.61 -16.29
N THR A 29 -0.05 -15.75 -15.57
CA THR A 29 0.66 -17.02 -15.40
C THR A 29 -0.22 -18.03 -14.65
N VAL A 30 -0.95 -17.63 -13.60
CA VAL A 30 -1.92 -18.50 -12.92
C VAL A 30 -2.97 -19.05 -13.89
N GLY A 31 -3.51 -18.19 -14.76
CA GLY A 31 -4.50 -18.59 -15.76
C GLY A 31 -3.97 -19.59 -16.79
N ARG A 32 -2.71 -19.42 -17.23
CA ARG A 32 -2.06 -20.32 -18.20
C ARG A 32 -1.72 -21.69 -17.62
N PHE A 33 -1.31 -21.75 -16.35
CA PHE A 33 -0.86 -23.00 -15.71
C PHE A 33 -1.93 -23.64 -14.79
N ARG A 34 -3.22 -23.28 -14.95
CA ARG A 34 -4.38 -23.83 -14.22
C ARG A 34 -4.18 -23.92 -12.69
N GLN A 35 -3.46 -22.96 -12.11
CA GLN A 35 -3.26 -22.88 -10.67
C GLN A 35 -4.56 -22.39 -9.97
N LEU A 36 -4.66 -22.57 -8.66
CA LEU A 36 -5.85 -22.25 -7.87
C LEU A 36 -6.41 -20.84 -8.18
N PRO A 37 -7.74 -20.71 -8.40
CA PRO A 37 -8.35 -19.43 -8.79
C PRO A 37 -8.19 -18.34 -7.70
N ALA A 38 -8.00 -18.75 -6.44
CA ALA A 38 -7.71 -17.85 -5.33
C ALA A 38 -6.44 -17.02 -5.58
N HIS A 39 -5.37 -17.62 -6.12
CA HIS A 39 -4.11 -16.89 -6.36
C HIS A 39 -4.29 -15.84 -7.44
N ARG A 40 -5.08 -16.14 -8.48
CA ARG A 40 -5.41 -15.16 -9.52
C ARG A 40 -6.14 -13.96 -8.93
N ARG A 41 -7.15 -14.21 -8.07
CA ARG A 41 -7.89 -13.15 -7.39
C ARG A 41 -6.97 -12.28 -6.53
N THR A 42 -6.07 -12.89 -5.75
CA THR A 42 -5.13 -12.13 -4.92
C THR A 42 -4.19 -11.26 -5.75
N TRP A 43 -3.60 -11.80 -6.83
CA TRP A 43 -2.73 -11.00 -7.71
C TRP A 43 -3.49 -9.87 -8.42
N MET A 44 -4.75 -10.10 -8.82
CA MET A 44 -5.59 -9.05 -9.38
C MET A 44 -5.96 -7.98 -8.35
N LEU A 45 -6.25 -8.37 -7.10
CA LEU A 45 -6.53 -7.43 -6.01
C LEU A 45 -5.31 -6.54 -5.71
N VAL A 46 -4.12 -7.13 -5.61
CA VAL A 46 -2.88 -6.37 -5.41
C VAL A 46 -2.59 -5.45 -6.60
N ALA A 47 -2.78 -5.93 -7.83
CA ALA A 47 -2.64 -5.09 -9.04
C ALA A 47 -3.62 -3.90 -9.02
N ALA A 48 -4.88 -4.15 -8.70
CA ALA A 48 -5.92 -3.13 -8.62
C ALA A 48 -5.62 -2.10 -7.52
N LEU A 49 -5.13 -2.54 -6.36
CA LEU A 49 -4.69 -1.65 -5.29
C LEU A 49 -3.57 -0.72 -5.75
N PHE A 50 -2.49 -1.25 -6.34
CA PHE A 50 -1.38 -0.42 -6.82
C PHE A 50 -1.78 0.51 -7.98
N ALA A 51 -2.70 0.08 -8.85
CA ALA A 51 -3.28 0.95 -9.87
C ALA A 51 -4.10 2.09 -9.26
N LEU A 52 -4.90 1.81 -8.22
CA LEU A 52 -5.64 2.83 -7.49
C LEU A 52 -4.70 3.81 -6.77
N LEU A 53 -3.64 3.31 -6.14
CA LEU A 53 -2.61 4.14 -5.51
C LEU A 53 -1.88 5.04 -6.52
N MET A 54 -1.61 4.53 -7.72
CA MET A 54 -1.05 5.32 -8.82
C MET A 54 -2.01 6.45 -9.22
N LEU A 55 -3.29 6.15 -9.46
CA LEU A 55 -4.29 7.16 -9.80
C LEU A 55 -4.41 8.20 -8.68
N ALA A 56 -4.53 7.76 -7.43
CA ALA A 56 -4.57 8.65 -6.27
C ALA A 56 -3.35 9.59 -6.21
N ARG A 57 -2.17 9.10 -6.59
CA ARG A 57 -0.94 9.89 -6.60
C ARG A 57 -0.88 10.87 -7.78
N ILE A 58 -1.31 10.48 -8.98
CA ILE A 58 -1.36 11.35 -10.17
C ILE A 58 -2.35 12.50 -9.95
N PHE A 59 -3.52 12.21 -9.38
CA PHE A 59 -4.55 13.20 -9.10
C PHE A 59 -4.28 14.00 -7.81
N ALA A 60 -3.14 13.78 -7.15
CA ALA A 60 -2.80 14.39 -5.86
C ALA A 60 -3.97 14.29 -4.84
N VAL A 61 -4.68 13.16 -4.85
CA VAL A 61 -5.87 12.94 -4.03
C VAL A 61 -5.53 13.08 -2.55
N GLU A 62 -4.33 12.67 -2.15
CA GLU A 62 -3.80 12.86 -0.80
C GLU A 62 -3.76 14.34 -0.40
N ASP A 63 -3.30 15.21 -1.30
CA ASP A 63 -3.19 16.65 -1.05
C ASP A 63 -4.57 17.30 -1.01
N VAL A 64 -5.47 16.93 -1.93
CA VAL A 64 -6.86 17.44 -1.95
C VAL A 64 -7.63 17.02 -0.70
N LEU A 65 -7.51 15.77 -0.26
CA LEU A 65 -8.13 15.30 0.99
C LEU A 65 -7.53 16.01 2.19
N ARG A 66 -6.20 16.15 2.25
CA ARG A 66 -5.51 16.84 3.34
C ARG A 66 -5.94 18.31 3.42
N ASP A 67 -6.07 18.98 2.28
CA ASP A 67 -6.47 20.38 2.23
C ASP A 67 -7.97 20.57 2.49
N SER A 68 -8.82 19.64 2.04
CA SER A 68 -10.26 19.63 2.37
C SER A 68 -10.50 19.37 3.86
N LEU A 69 -9.73 18.46 4.46
CA LEU A 69 -9.72 18.27 5.90
C LEU A 69 -9.25 19.55 6.61
N ARG A 70 -8.18 20.19 6.12
CA ARG A 70 -7.67 21.45 6.69
C ARG A 70 -8.65 22.61 6.56
N SER A 71 -9.37 22.73 5.45
CA SER A 71 -10.32 23.81 5.22
C SER A 71 -11.59 23.62 6.07
N ALA A 72 -12.12 22.39 6.14
CA ALA A 72 -13.19 22.03 7.06
C ALA A 72 -12.80 22.29 8.53
N MET A 73 -11.53 22.04 8.88
CA MET A 73 -10.98 22.35 10.21
C MET A 73 -10.80 23.85 10.50
N ARG A 74 -10.67 24.71 9.48
CA ARG A 74 -10.58 26.17 9.67
C ARG A 74 -11.96 26.79 9.87
N ALA A 75 -12.98 26.26 9.19
CA ALA A 75 -14.35 26.76 9.24
C ALA A 75 -15.04 26.55 10.61
N SER A 76 -14.63 25.57 11.40
CA SER A 76 -15.32 25.18 12.66
C SER A 76 -14.86 25.90 13.92
N GLY A 77 -13.89 26.84 13.87
CA GLY A 77 -13.53 27.74 14.98
C GLY A 77 -12.93 27.12 16.25
N ASN A 78 -13.21 25.86 16.58
CA ASN A 78 -12.88 25.24 17.86
C ASN A 78 -11.45 24.69 17.90
N TYR A 79 -10.45 25.57 18.06
CA TYR A 79 -9.08 25.37 18.60
C TYR A 79 -8.69 24.05 19.29
N ARG A 80 -9.53 23.66 20.27
CA ARG A 80 -9.12 22.88 21.46
C ARG A 80 -9.72 21.48 21.55
N GLU A 81 -10.89 21.22 20.97
CA GLU A 81 -11.43 19.84 20.82
C GLU A 81 -10.68 19.03 19.74
N ARG A 82 -9.78 19.68 18.99
CA ARG A 82 -9.16 19.21 17.74
C ARG A 82 -8.28 17.97 17.87
N ARG A 83 -7.68 17.72 19.02
CA ARG A 83 -6.77 16.58 19.23
C ARG A 83 -7.51 15.29 19.56
N ASP A 84 -8.69 15.41 20.16
CA ASP A 84 -9.33 14.29 20.85
C ASP A 84 -10.27 13.49 19.96
N LEU A 85 -10.69 14.00 18.80
CA LEU A 85 -11.62 13.27 17.91
C LEU A 85 -11.00 12.81 16.58
N GLN A 86 -10.11 13.57 15.96
CA GLN A 86 -9.47 13.15 14.70
C GLN A 86 -8.45 12.03 14.91
N ALA A 87 -7.66 12.10 15.97
CA ALA A 87 -6.69 11.07 16.31
C ALA A 87 -7.35 9.70 16.52
N PRO A 88 -8.45 9.54 17.31
CA PRO A 88 -9.06 8.23 17.50
C PRO A 88 -9.89 7.74 16.31
N ILE A 89 -10.47 8.61 15.46
CA ILE A 89 -11.18 8.13 14.26
C ILE A 89 -10.19 7.60 13.22
N ALA A 90 -9.12 8.35 12.96
CA ALA A 90 -8.04 7.91 12.07
C ALA A 90 -7.31 6.68 12.62
N ALA A 91 -6.96 6.68 13.91
CA ALA A 91 -6.39 5.53 14.58
C ALA A 91 -7.37 4.36 14.61
N GLY A 92 -8.66 4.60 14.78
CA GLY A 92 -9.71 3.58 14.75
C GLY A 92 -9.81 2.91 13.38
N LEU A 93 -9.84 3.68 12.30
CA LEU A 93 -9.82 3.14 10.94
C LEU A 93 -8.51 2.40 10.62
N LEU A 94 -7.36 2.90 11.09
CA LEU A 94 -6.07 2.21 10.97
C LEU A 94 -6.04 0.91 11.76
N VAL A 95 -6.50 0.90 13.01
CA VAL A 95 -6.52 -0.26 13.89
C VAL A 95 -7.54 -1.29 13.41
N ILE A 96 -8.70 -0.86 12.92
CA ILE A 96 -9.70 -1.75 12.34
C ILE A 96 -9.19 -2.29 11.00
N GLY A 97 -8.62 -1.46 10.12
CA GLY A 97 -8.08 -1.89 8.83
C GLY A 97 -6.89 -2.83 8.97
N ALA A 98 -5.92 -2.48 9.83
CA ALA A 98 -4.75 -3.30 10.15
C ALA A 98 -5.13 -4.53 10.98
N GLY A 99 -6.14 -4.43 11.84
CA GLY A 99 -6.65 -5.52 12.67
C GLY A 99 -7.41 -6.55 11.83
N VAL A 100 -8.34 -6.12 10.97
CA VAL A 100 -9.06 -6.99 10.04
C VAL A 100 -8.11 -7.55 8.99
N GLY A 101 -7.26 -6.70 8.38
CA GLY A 101 -6.24 -7.13 7.43
C GLY A 101 -5.26 -8.12 8.06
N GLY A 102 -4.73 -7.79 9.23
CA GLY A 102 -3.83 -8.63 10.02
C GLY A 102 -4.46 -9.93 10.50
N PHE A 103 -5.74 -9.93 10.89
CA PHE A 103 -6.47 -11.12 11.29
C PHE A 103 -6.75 -12.06 10.12
N LEU A 104 -7.12 -11.52 8.95
CA LEU A 104 -7.30 -12.28 7.72
C LEU A 104 -5.96 -12.89 7.27
N VAL A 105 -4.89 -12.10 7.31
CA VAL A 105 -3.50 -12.51 7.06
C VAL A 105 -3.09 -13.61 8.05
N TYR A 106 -3.34 -13.44 9.35
CA TYR A 106 -3.01 -14.41 10.40
C TYR A 106 -3.75 -15.74 10.24
N ARG A 107 -5.05 -15.71 9.93
CA ARG A 107 -5.80 -16.94 9.62
C ARG A 107 -5.23 -17.62 8.38
N TRP A 108 -4.86 -16.85 7.36
CA TRP A 108 -4.26 -17.39 6.16
C TRP A 108 -2.91 -18.05 6.42
N VAL A 109 -2.01 -17.43 7.22
CA VAL A 109 -0.69 -17.98 7.58
C VAL A 109 -0.78 -19.40 8.14
N LYS A 110 -1.74 -19.66 9.02
CA LYS A 110 -1.93 -20.99 9.62
C LYS A 110 -2.30 -22.07 8.60
N THR A 111 -2.80 -21.69 7.43
CA THR A 111 -3.15 -22.56 6.31
C THR A 111 -2.12 -22.57 5.18
N LEU A 112 -1.05 -21.77 5.24
CA LEU A 112 -0.04 -21.71 4.18
C LEU A 112 0.90 -22.92 4.26
N ARG A 113 0.62 -23.96 3.47
CA ARG A 113 1.63 -24.96 3.09
C ARG A 113 2.10 -24.69 1.66
N GLY A 114 3.41 -24.53 1.47
CA GLY A 114 4.06 -24.46 0.14
C GLY A 114 4.68 -23.10 -0.23
N ARG A 115 5.81 -23.13 -0.95
CA ARG A 115 6.59 -21.93 -1.35
C ARG A 115 5.78 -20.91 -2.19
N ARG A 116 4.77 -21.36 -2.93
CA ARG A 116 3.87 -20.50 -3.72
C ARG A 116 3.02 -19.59 -2.85
N ASN A 117 2.47 -20.17 -1.79
CA ASN A 117 1.59 -19.50 -0.84
C ASN A 117 2.36 -18.43 -0.04
N TYR A 118 3.63 -18.68 0.27
CA TYR A 118 4.52 -17.68 0.87
C TYR A 118 4.70 -16.43 0.00
N MET A 119 4.85 -16.58 -1.32
CA MET A 119 5.03 -15.41 -2.19
C MET A 119 3.77 -14.55 -2.27
N VAL A 120 2.59 -15.19 -2.36
CA VAL A 120 1.30 -14.48 -2.33
C VAL A 120 1.08 -13.81 -0.97
N PHE A 121 1.53 -14.44 0.11
CA PHE A 121 1.47 -13.87 1.44
C PHE A 121 2.34 -12.62 1.59
N ILE A 122 3.60 -12.69 1.13
CA ILE A 122 4.53 -11.54 1.17
C ILE A 122 3.96 -10.37 0.37
N SER A 123 3.35 -10.61 -0.80
CA SER A 123 2.76 -9.53 -1.60
C SER A 123 1.56 -8.89 -0.91
N MET A 124 0.70 -9.67 -0.23
CA MET A 124 -0.39 -9.13 0.58
C MET A 124 0.10 -8.33 1.78
N LEU A 125 1.13 -8.80 2.49
CA LEU A 125 1.70 -8.08 3.62
C LEU A 125 2.32 -6.75 3.19
N ALA A 126 3.03 -6.74 2.07
CA ALA A 126 3.60 -5.53 1.49
C ALA A 126 2.51 -4.55 1.01
N ALA A 127 1.44 -5.06 0.39
CA ALA A 127 0.28 -4.27 0.01
C ALA A 127 -0.44 -3.64 1.23
N LEU A 128 -0.59 -4.40 2.33
CA LEU A 128 -1.16 -3.90 3.57
C LEU A 128 -0.28 -2.80 4.18
N ALA A 129 1.04 -3.00 4.21
CA ALA A 129 1.97 -1.99 4.67
C ALA A 129 1.86 -0.67 3.88
N MET A 130 1.65 -0.77 2.56
CA MET A 130 1.41 0.40 1.69
C MET A 130 0.12 1.15 2.05
N VAL A 131 -0.98 0.42 2.28
CA VAL A 131 -2.24 1.04 2.70
C VAL A 131 -2.06 1.76 4.04
N CYS A 132 -1.46 1.10 5.03
CA CYS A 132 -1.18 1.72 6.33
C CYS A 132 -0.33 2.98 6.19
N LEU A 133 0.69 2.95 5.34
CA LEU A 133 1.55 4.11 5.07
C LEU A 133 0.79 5.26 4.42
N VAL A 134 -0.09 4.99 3.45
CA VAL A 134 -0.92 6.02 2.81
C VAL A 134 -1.90 6.63 3.79
N VAL A 135 -2.56 5.82 4.62
CA VAL A 135 -3.45 6.34 5.66
C VAL A 135 -2.66 7.19 6.67
N LEU A 136 -1.47 6.76 7.08
CA LEU A 136 -0.58 7.56 7.92
C LEU A 136 -0.19 8.89 7.25
N ARG A 137 0.09 8.91 5.94
CA ARG A 137 0.37 10.16 5.20
C ARG A 137 -0.83 11.11 5.22
N ILE A 138 -2.05 10.60 5.02
CA ILE A 138 -3.27 11.42 4.99
C ILE A 138 -3.59 11.96 6.39
N THR A 139 -3.42 11.13 7.42
CA THR A 139 -3.81 11.42 8.81
C THR A 139 -2.73 12.14 9.62
N SER A 140 -1.57 12.38 9.02
CA SER A 140 -0.39 12.90 9.72
C SER A 140 -0.69 14.18 10.51
N LEU A 141 -0.70 14.03 11.83
CA LEU A 141 -0.61 15.08 12.83
C LEU A 141 0.89 15.35 13.08
N HIS A 142 1.24 16.61 13.32
CA HIS A 142 2.61 17.18 13.32
C HIS A 142 3.76 16.36 13.95
N LEU A 143 3.48 15.40 14.85
CA LEU A 143 4.50 14.57 15.50
C LEU A 143 5.00 13.41 14.61
N ILE A 144 4.10 12.79 13.82
CA ILE A 144 4.49 11.73 12.88
C ILE A 144 5.17 12.34 11.66
N ASP A 145 4.74 13.52 11.21
CA ASP A 145 5.40 14.25 10.12
C ASP A 145 6.90 14.47 10.38
N ALA A 146 7.30 14.78 11.62
CA ALA A 146 8.72 14.94 11.97
C ALA A 146 9.52 13.62 11.88
N LEU A 147 8.87 12.47 12.08
CA LEU A 147 9.49 11.14 11.95
C LEU A 147 9.43 10.61 10.52
N LEU A 148 8.34 10.89 9.79
CA LEU A 148 8.09 10.45 8.41
C LEU A 148 8.84 11.30 7.37
N TYR A 149 9.01 12.60 7.66
CA TYR A 149 9.77 13.57 6.86
C TYR A 149 11.09 14.00 7.54
N GLY A 150 11.47 13.37 8.66
CA GLY A 150 12.74 13.58 9.35
C GLY A 150 13.96 13.07 8.57
N ALA A 151 15.13 13.10 9.22
CA ALA A 151 16.45 12.83 8.62
C ALA A 151 16.55 11.47 7.90
N LEU A 152 15.81 10.45 8.36
CA LEU A 152 15.54 9.27 7.56
C LEU A 152 14.21 9.45 6.88
N LYS A 153 14.20 9.59 5.55
CA LYS A 153 13.00 9.54 4.69
C LYS A 153 12.37 8.13 4.75
N LEU A 154 11.92 7.71 5.92
CA LEU A 154 11.46 6.37 6.24
C LEU A 154 10.27 5.99 5.36
N ASN A 155 9.44 6.99 5.07
CA ASN A 155 8.35 6.90 4.11
C ASN A 155 8.82 6.36 2.76
N TRP A 156 9.92 6.89 2.23
CA TRP A 156 10.49 6.46 0.95
C TRP A 156 11.05 5.04 1.00
N ILE A 157 11.67 4.68 2.13
CA ILE A 157 12.22 3.33 2.34
C ILE A 157 11.09 2.31 2.37
N ILE A 158 10.00 2.59 3.10
CA ILE A 158 8.85 1.68 3.20
C ILE A 158 8.12 1.61 1.85
N ASP A 159 7.90 2.74 1.18
CA ASP A 159 7.22 2.83 -0.13
C ASP A 159 7.98 2.03 -1.20
N THR A 160 9.29 2.28 -1.31
CA THR A 160 10.17 1.58 -2.27
C THR A 160 10.34 0.12 -1.87
N GLY A 161 10.58 -0.17 -0.59
CA GLY A 161 10.80 -1.52 -0.08
C GLY A 161 9.58 -2.42 -0.24
N ALA A 162 8.38 -1.92 0.06
CA ALA A 162 7.13 -2.65 -0.12
C ALA A 162 6.86 -2.91 -1.61
N SER A 163 7.05 -1.91 -2.46
CA SER A 163 6.90 -2.05 -3.92
C SER A 163 7.87 -3.09 -4.50
N LEU A 164 9.15 -3.03 -4.11
CA LEU A 164 10.16 -4.01 -4.52
C LEU A 164 9.85 -5.41 -3.99
N ALA A 165 9.35 -5.53 -2.76
CA ALA A 165 8.95 -6.82 -2.19
C ALA A 165 7.80 -7.45 -2.99
N VAL A 166 6.82 -6.66 -3.43
CA VAL A 166 5.72 -7.15 -4.29
C VAL A 166 6.26 -7.61 -5.65
N ILE A 167 7.17 -6.84 -6.27
CA ILE A 167 7.79 -7.22 -7.54
C ILE A 167 8.58 -8.53 -7.38
N ALA A 168 9.44 -8.63 -6.36
CA ALA A 168 10.24 -9.81 -6.08
C ALA A 168 9.37 -11.05 -5.83
N ALA A 169 8.29 -10.89 -5.07
CA ALA A 169 7.31 -11.94 -4.84
C ALA A 169 6.61 -12.37 -6.14
N ALA A 170 6.19 -11.42 -6.98
CA ALA A 170 5.54 -11.70 -8.26
C ALA A 170 6.47 -12.44 -9.23
N VAL A 171 7.71 -11.96 -9.40
CA VAL A 171 8.71 -12.59 -10.27
C VAL A 171 9.07 -13.99 -9.78
N THR A 172 9.30 -14.16 -8.48
CA THR A 172 9.64 -15.46 -7.90
C THR A 172 8.47 -16.43 -8.00
N TYR A 173 7.24 -15.96 -7.81
CA TYR A 173 6.03 -16.75 -8.01
C TYR A 173 5.93 -17.25 -9.45
N VAL A 174 6.11 -16.38 -10.44
CA VAL A 174 6.07 -16.77 -11.86
C VAL A 174 7.15 -17.80 -12.19
N ARG A 175 8.38 -17.60 -11.70
CA ARG A 175 9.47 -18.57 -11.87
C ARG A 175 9.13 -19.92 -11.25
N LEU A 176 8.56 -19.92 -10.04
CA LEU A 176 8.20 -21.14 -9.31
C LEU A 176 7.02 -21.90 -9.94
N VAL A 177 6.08 -21.19 -10.56
CA VAL A 177 4.98 -21.81 -11.32
C VAL A 177 5.53 -22.39 -12.63
N ARG A 178 6.36 -21.64 -13.38
CA ARG A 178 6.93 -22.12 -14.65
C ARG A 178 7.88 -23.31 -14.48
N ALA A 179 8.66 -23.33 -13.39
CA ALA A 179 9.63 -24.41 -13.15
C ALA A 179 8.96 -25.74 -12.79
N ARG A 180 7.71 -25.73 -12.29
CA ARG A 180 6.95 -26.92 -11.90
C ARG A 180 5.45 -26.68 -12.18
N PRO A 181 5.00 -26.73 -13.44
CA PRO A 181 3.64 -26.32 -13.82
C PRO A 181 2.53 -26.96 -12.99
#